data_AF-R9KDR5-F1
#
_entry.id   AF-R9KDR5-F1
#
_cell.length_a   1.000
_cell.length_b   1.000
_cell.length_c   1.000
_cell.angle_alpha   90.00
_cell.angle_beta   90.00
_cell.angle_gamma   90.00
#
_symmetry.space_group_name_H-M   'P 1'
#
loop_
_entity.id
_entity.type
_entity.pdbx_description
1 polymer ?
#
loop_
_entity_poly.entity_id
_entity_poly.type
_entity_poly.pdbx_seq_one_letter_code
_entity_poly.pdbx_strand_id
1 'polypeptide(L)'
;MAKVNVVLEGRFKGSVIFLNKNCIGVSGNDFTSSNISAYTVIDETNRDQYSFWKGALGVVLLGGLGAAAGITNKKEYLIAIEWKYNGLYKHSKSLILINEKYYKTFIQSMF
;
A
#
# COMPACT_ATOMS: atom_id res chain seq x y z
N MET A 1 -11.74 12.30 0.24
CA MET A 1 -10.55 12.04 -0.59
C MET A 1 -9.67 11.08 0.18
N ALA A 2 -9.31 9.93 -0.41
CA ALA A 2 -8.39 9.00 0.26
C ALA A 2 -7.03 9.69 0.43
N LYS A 3 -6.42 9.56 1.60
CA LYS A 3 -5.09 10.12 1.84
C LYS A 3 -4.09 9.25 1.09
N VAL A 4 -3.30 9.84 0.20
CA VAL A 4 -2.25 9.13 -0.57
C VAL A 4 -0.97 9.06 0.27
N ASN A 5 -0.13 8.04 0.02
CA ASN A 5 1.07 7.70 0.78
C ASN A 5 0.74 7.39 2.24
N VAL A 6 -0.21 6.48 2.44
CA VAL A 6 -0.71 6.09 3.77
C VAL A 6 -0.94 4.59 3.82
N VAL A 7 -0.91 4.06 5.04
CA VAL A 7 -1.45 2.74 5.34
C VAL A 7 -2.94 2.85 5.63
N LEU A 8 -3.75 2.24 4.78
CA LEU A 8 -5.20 2.25 4.86
C LEU A 8 -5.73 1.24 5.89
N GLU A 9 -5.17 0.03 5.88
CA GLU A 9 -5.64 -1.08 6.72
C GLU A 9 -4.47 -1.95 7.20
N GLY A 10 -4.72 -2.71 8.28
CA GLY A 10 -3.77 -3.69 8.81
C GLY A 10 -2.69 -3.09 9.70
N ARG A 11 -1.48 -3.68 9.68
CA ARG A 11 -0.36 -3.22 10.51
C ARG A 11 0.01 -1.79 10.13
N PHE A 12 0.21 -0.93 11.12
CA PHE A 12 0.47 0.51 10.93
C PHE A 12 -0.69 1.32 10.34
N LYS A 13 -1.94 0.84 10.40
CA LYS A 13 -3.13 1.58 9.93
C LYS A 13 -3.13 3.05 10.36
N GLY A 14 -3.41 3.94 9.42
CA GLY A 14 -3.45 5.39 9.61
C GLY A 14 -2.09 6.08 9.56
N SER A 15 -0.99 5.32 9.53
CA SER A 15 0.36 5.88 9.48
C SER A 15 0.70 6.40 8.08
N VAL A 16 1.40 7.53 8.04
CA VAL A 16 1.91 8.12 6.80
C VAL A 16 3.17 7.39 6.37
N ILE A 17 3.29 7.15 5.07
CA ILE A 17 4.47 6.57 4.45
C ILE A 17 5.39 7.72 4.03
N PHE A 18 6.68 7.59 4.35
CA PHE A 18 7.70 8.57 4.01
C PHE A 18 8.74 7.97 3.06
N LEU A 19 9.43 8.85 2.33
CA LEU A 19 10.57 8.47 1.51
C LEU A 19 11.84 8.49 2.36
N ASN A 20 12.59 7.41 2.30
CA ASN A 20 13.99 7.35 2.70
C ASN A 20 14.88 7.42 1.44
N LYS A 21 16.21 7.45 1.62
CA LYS A 21 17.16 7.56 0.49
C LYS A 21 16.95 6.47 -0.57
N ASN A 22 16.74 5.22 -0.15
CA ASN A 22 16.70 4.06 -1.04
C ASN A 22 15.42 3.23 -0.92
N CYS A 23 14.47 3.62 -0.08
CA CYS A 23 13.24 2.85 0.19
C CYS A 23 12.12 3.78 0.67
N ILE A 24 10.91 3.23 0.80
CA ILE A 24 9.84 3.87 1.56
C ILE A 24 9.80 3.29 2.98
N GLY A 25 9.31 4.06 3.94
CA GLY A 25 9.25 3.67 5.35
C GLY A 25 7.92 4.03 6.01
N VAL A 26 7.59 3.31 7.08
CA VAL A 26 6.44 3.58 7.97
C VAL A 26 6.80 3.26 9.40
N SER A 27 6.54 4.18 10.33
CA SER A 27 6.68 3.96 11.78
C SER A 27 7.99 3.24 12.17
N GLY A 28 9.11 3.69 11.61
CA GLY A 28 10.46 3.13 11.86
C GLY A 28 10.77 1.80 11.16
N ASN A 29 9.91 1.31 10.26
CA ASN A 29 10.12 0.10 9.47
C ASN A 29 10.24 0.45 7.99
N ASP A 30 11.24 -0.14 7.30
CA ASP A 30 11.44 0.04 5.87
C ASP A 30 10.69 -1.02 5.06
N PHE A 31 10.16 -0.62 3.90
CA PHE A 31 9.55 -1.54 2.93
C PHE A 31 10.63 -2.10 2.01
N THR A 32 11.34 -3.09 2.53
CA THR A 32 12.43 -3.79 1.84
C THR A 32 12.17 -5.29 1.82
N SER A 33 12.86 -6.00 0.93
CA SER A 33 12.83 -7.47 0.87
C SER A 33 13.22 -8.15 2.20
N SER A 34 13.96 -7.47 3.08
CA SER A 34 14.29 -7.97 4.43
C SER A 34 13.09 -7.99 5.38
N ASN A 35 12.13 -7.08 5.23
CA ASN A 35 10.96 -6.92 6.11
C ASN A 35 9.66 -7.44 5.48
N ILE A 36 9.60 -7.52 4.16
CA ILE A 36 8.42 -7.91 3.38
C ILE A 36 8.59 -9.35 2.87
N SER A 37 7.58 -10.17 3.12
CA SER A 37 7.50 -11.55 2.67
C SER A 37 6.90 -11.65 1.27
N ALA A 38 5.83 -10.90 1.04
CA ALA A 38 5.15 -10.84 -0.24
C ALA A 38 4.47 -9.48 -0.40
N TYR A 39 4.26 -9.07 -1.64
CA TYR A 39 3.41 -7.94 -1.97
C TYR A 39 2.59 -8.22 -3.22
N THR A 40 1.46 -7.53 -3.34
CA THR A 40 0.60 -7.63 -4.51
C THR A 40 0.00 -6.28 -4.81
N VAL A 41 0.19 -5.82 -6.05
CA VAL A 41 -0.48 -4.61 -6.54
C VAL A 41 -1.92 -4.98 -6.87
N ILE A 42 -2.86 -4.27 -6.25
CA ILE A 42 -4.28 -4.51 -6.38
C ILE A 42 -4.87 -3.55 -7.42
N ASP A 43 -5.65 -4.12 -8.32
CA ASP A 43 -6.45 -3.41 -9.31
C ASP A 43 -7.85 -4.05 -9.41
N GLU A 44 -8.63 -3.63 -10.40
CA GLU A 44 -10.00 -4.11 -10.59
C GLU A 44 -10.07 -5.62 -10.92
N THR A 45 -9.01 -6.19 -11.49
CA THR A 45 -8.98 -7.59 -11.94
C THR A 45 -8.73 -8.59 -10.82
N ASN A 46 -8.09 -8.15 -9.73
CA ASN A 46 -7.67 -9.03 -8.63
C ASN A 46 -8.24 -8.64 -7.25
N ARG A 47 -9.05 -7.59 -7.17
CA ARG A 47 -9.64 -7.08 -5.91
C ARG A 47 -10.41 -8.13 -5.11
N ASP A 48 -11.05 -9.10 -5.77
CA ASP A 48 -11.92 -10.09 -5.12
C ASP A 48 -11.13 -11.08 -4.26
N GLN A 49 -9.84 -11.27 -4.55
CA GLN A 49 -8.92 -12.10 -3.77
C GLN A 49 -8.58 -11.49 -2.41
N TYR A 50 -8.71 -10.17 -2.28
CA TYR A 50 -8.45 -9.42 -1.04
C TYR A 50 -9.73 -9.08 -0.30
N SER A 51 -10.69 -10.02 -0.31
CA SER A 51 -12.04 -9.83 0.23
C SER A 51 -12.07 -9.38 1.69
N PHE A 52 -11.04 -9.73 2.47
CA PHE A 52 -10.83 -9.30 3.86
C PHE A 52 -10.82 -7.76 4.01
N TRP A 53 -10.45 -7.02 2.97
CA TRP A 53 -10.41 -5.54 2.96
C TRP A 53 -11.47 -4.90 2.05
N LYS A 54 -12.56 -5.61 1.71
CA LYS A 54 -13.61 -5.13 0.78
C LYS A 54 -14.08 -3.69 1.02
N GLY A 55 -14.25 -3.28 2.28
CA GLY A 55 -14.67 -1.92 2.62
C GLY A 55 -13.65 -0.86 2.21
N ALA A 56 -12.37 -1.06 2.56
CA ALA A 56 -11.29 -0.14 2.21
C ALA A 56 -10.99 -0.15 0.70
N LEU A 57 -11.02 -1.33 0.06
CA LEU A 57 -10.85 -1.47 -1.38
C LEU A 57 -11.96 -0.74 -2.16
N GLY A 58 -13.21 -0.84 -1.72
CA GLY A 58 -14.33 -0.15 -2.37
C GLY A 58 -14.21 1.37 -2.35
N VAL A 59 -13.81 1.95 -1.21
CA VAL A 59 -13.63 3.42 -1.10
C VAL A 59 -12.48 3.92 -1.97
N VAL A 60 -11.38 3.18 -2.04
CA VAL A 60 -10.19 3.59 -2.81
C VAL A 60 -10.39 3.35 -4.31
N LEU A 61 -10.92 2.20 -4.70
CA LEU A 61 -11.19 1.89 -6.10
C LEU A 61 -12.28 2.78 -6.67
N LEU A 62 -13.34 3.10 -5.92
CA LEU A 62 -14.41 3.97 -6.44
C LEU A 62 -14.09 5.47 -6.30
N GLY A 63 -13.31 5.87 -5.29
CA GLY A 63 -13.08 7.28 -4.96
C GLY A 63 -11.70 7.86 -5.30
N GLY A 64 -10.68 7.01 -5.48
CA GLY A 64 -9.29 7.41 -5.75
C GLY A 64 -8.78 6.90 -7.10
N LEU A 65 -8.81 5.59 -7.31
CA LEU A 65 -8.33 4.94 -8.55
C LEU A 65 -9.36 5.00 -9.69
N GLY A 66 -10.65 4.82 -9.41
CA GLY A 66 -11.73 4.81 -10.40
C GLY A 66 -12.19 6.21 -10.81
N ALA A 67 -12.09 7.20 -9.93
CA ALA A 67 -12.23 8.61 -10.31
C ALA A 67 -11.08 9.10 -11.22
N ALA A 68 -9.93 8.40 -11.20
CA ALA A 68 -8.77 8.70 -12.05
C ALA A 68 -8.90 8.18 -13.49
N ALA A 69 -10.00 7.50 -13.85
CA ALA A 69 -10.30 7.15 -15.24
C ALA A 69 -10.73 8.36 -16.12
N GLY A 70 -10.76 9.59 -15.59
CA GLY A 70 -11.13 10.76 -16.40
C GLY A 70 -10.58 12.15 -16.03
N ILE A 71 -10.11 12.42 -14.79
CA ILE A 71 -9.86 13.84 -14.39
C ILE A 71 -8.52 14.09 -13.64
N THR A 72 -7.72 13.08 -13.28
CA THR A 72 -6.49 13.32 -12.50
C THR A 72 -5.27 12.59 -13.03
N ASN A 73 -4.29 13.34 -13.58
CA ASN A 73 -2.96 12.87 -14.04
C ASN A 73 -2.07 12.23 -12.95
N LYS A 74 -2.59 11.90 -11.76
CA LYS A 74 -1.79 11.34 -10.64
C LYS A 74 -2.09 9.86 -10.52
N LYS A 75 -1.16 9.03 -10.98
CA LYS A 75 -1.22 7.58 -10.86
C LYS A 75 -0.98 7.17 -9.41
N GLU A 76 -1.94 6.42 -8.87
CA GLU A 76 -1.92 5.86 -7.52
C GLU A 76 -1.86 4.33 -7.61
N TYR A 77 -1.32 3.69 -6.57
CA TYR A 77 -1.09 2.26 -6.49
C TYR A 77 -1.58 1.75 -5.16
N LEU A 78 -2.50 0.78 -5.21
CA LEU A 78 -3.01 0.07 -4.06
C LEU A 78 -2.21 -1.22 -3.91
N ILE A 79 -1.59 -1.46 -2.76
CA ILE A 79 -0.68 -2.60 -2.59
C ILE A 79 -0.99 -3.30 -1.27
N ALA A 80 -1.22 -4.61 -1.34
CA ALA A 80 -1.21 -5.46 -0.16
C ALA A 80 0.23 -5.90 0.15
N ILE A 81 0.63 -5.71 1.39
CA ILE A 81 1.93 -6.10 1.93
C ILE A 81 1.74 -7.20 2.96
N GLU A 82 2.57 -8.24 2.88
CA GLU A 82 2.72 -9.26 3.91
C GLU A 82 4.10 -9.10 4.56
N TRP A 83 4.11 -8.81 5.87
CA TRP A 83 5.33 -8.60 6.63
C TRP A 83 5.92 -9.93 7.11
N LYS A 84 7.25 -10.07 7.08
CA LYS A 84 7.95 -11.27 7.57
C LYS A 84 7.82 -11.46 9.08
N TYR A 85 7.86 -10.37 9.86
CA TYR A 85 7.87 -10.46 11.32
C TYR A 85 6.48 -10.26 11.93
N ASN A 86 5.90 -11.31 12.50
CA ASN A 86 4.56 -11.31 13.10
C ASN A 86 4.55 -11.29 14.65
N GLY A 87 5.69 -11.54 15.31
CA GLY A 87 5.71 -11.93 16.72
C GLY A 87 5.25 -10.89 17.74
N LEU A 88 5.32 -9.60 17.40
CA LEU A 88 4.92 -8.49 18.29
C LEU A 88 3.65 -7.76 17.83
N TYR A 89 3.08 -8.12 16.68
CA TYR A 89 2.03 -7.33 16.05
C TYR A 89 0.81 -8.18 15.70
N LYS A 90 -0.37 -7.71 16.13
CA LYS A 90 -1.68 -8.34 15.90
C LYS A 90 -2.01 -8.56 14.41
N HIS A 91 -1.36 -7.82 13.50
CA HIS A 91 -1.58 -7.92 12.06
C HIS A 91 -0.24 -8.14 11.34
N SER A 92 -0.21 -9.13 10.45
CA SER A 92 0.94 -9.43 9.57
C SER A 92 0.80 -8.84 8.16
N LYS A 93 -0.33 -8.20 7.85
CA LYS A 93 -0.62 -7.61 6.54
C LYS A 93 -0.94 -6.12 6.64
N SER A 94 -0.62 -5.35 5.60
CA SER A 94 -0.95 -3.93 5.46
C SER A 94 -1.46 -3.57 4.08
N LEU A 95 -2.48 -2.72 4.00
CA LEU A 95 -2.96 -2.14 2.75
C LEU A 95 -2.37 -0.75 2.63
N ILE A 96 -1.64 -0.48 1.56
CA ILE A 96 -1.07 0.84 1.33
C ILE A 96 -1.62 1.45 0.06
N LEU A 97 -1.82 2.77 0.08
CA LEU A 97 -2.11 3.57 -1.10
C LEU A 97 -0.96 4.56 -1.28
N ILE A 98 -0.24 4.44 -2.39
CA ILE A 98 0.96 5.26 -2.67
C ILE A 98 0.89 5.86 -4.07
N ASN A 99 1.54 7.01 -4.28
CA ASN A 99 1.66 7.60 -5.61
C ASN A 99 2.78 6.96 -6.44
N GLU A 100 2.86 7.35 -7.71
CA GLU A 100 3.88 6.84 -8.64
C GLU A 100 5.34 6.99 -8.15
N LYS A 101 5.69 8.11 -7.52
CA LYS A 101 7.05 8.33 -7.00
C LYS A 101 7.40 7.29 -5.94
N TYR A 102 6.48 7.08 -4.99
CA TYR A 102 6.65 6.12 -3.90
C TYR A 102 6.62 4.69 -4.42
N TYR A 103 5.79 4.40 -5.44
CA TYR A 103 5.75 3.11 -6.09
C TYR A 103 7.09 2.76 -6.75
N LYS A 104 7.68 3.68 -7.51
CA LYS A 104 9.00 3.48 -8.13
C LYS A 104 10.07 3.18 -7.08
N THR A 105 10.11 3.95 -5.99
CA THR A 105 11.04 3.71 -4.87
C THR A 105 10.76 2.39 -4.16
N PHE A 106 9.50 2.02 -3.96
CA PHE A 106 9.11 0.73 -3.38
C PHE A 106 9.58 -0.46 -4.22
N ILE A 107 9.33 -0.43 -5.53
CA ILE A 107 9.76 -1.51 -6.42
C ILE A 107 11.29 -1.62 -6.40
N GLN A 108 12.01 -0.49 -6.42
CA GLN A 108 13.47 -0.48 -6.31
C GLN A 108 13.99 -1.09 -4.99
N SER A 109 13.27 -0.92 -3.88
CA SER A 109 13.69 -1.48 -2.57
C SER A 109 13.31 -2.95 -2.36
N MET A 110 12.56 -3.54 -3.30
CA MET A 110 12.18 -4.96 -3.29
C MET A 110 13.18 -5.87 -4.03
N PHE A 111 14.06 -5.30 -4.86
CA PHE A 111 15.13 -6.00 -5.60
C PHE A 111 16.50 -5.65 -5.02
#